data_AF-A0A5P8W5E2-F1
#
_entry.id   AF-A0A5P8W5E2-F1
#
_cell.length_a   1.000
_cell.length_b   1.000
_cell.length_c   1.000
_cell.angle_alpha   90.00
_cell.angle_beta   90.00
_cell.angle_gamma   90.00
#
_symmetry.space_group_name_H-M   'P 1'
#
loop_
_entity.id
_entity.type
_entity.pdbx_description
1 polymer ?
#
loop_
_entity_poly.entity_id
_entity_poly.type
_entity_poly.pdbx_seq_one_letter_code
_entity_poly.pdbx_strand_id
1 'polypeptide(L)'
;MSINLDLPPELENELFTEASRLNLPLSEYILRILSVRQVLANPPKTGAELVAYWQSEGVINSRPDITDSQAYARKLRHEAQTRERE
;
A
#
# COMPACT_ATOMS: atom_id res chain seq x y z
N MET A 1 8.10 -1.90 25.78
CA MET A 1 8.18 -3.38 25.84
C MET A 1 9.07 -3.82 24.69
N SER A 2 10.05 -4.69 24.93
CA SER A 2 10.99 -5.17 23.89
C SER A 2 10.68 -6.63 23.55
N ILE A 3 10.63 -6.95 22.26
CA ILE A 3 10.47 -8.29 21.73
C ILE A 3 11.68 -8.57 20.86
N ASN A 4 12.39 -9.67 21.13
CA ASN A 4 13.49 -10.12 20.29
C ASN A 4 12.96 -11.19 19.33
N LEU A 5 13.33 -11.09 18.06
CA LEU A 5 12.94 -11.99 16.98
C LEU A 5 14.21 -12.49 16.31
N ASP A 6 14.46 -13.79 16.40
CA ASP A 6 15.55 -14.42 15.65
C ASP A 6 15.06 -14.66 14.23
N LEU A 7 15.61 -13.91 13.27
CA LEU A 7 15.25 -13.99 11.86
C LEU A 7 16.31 -14.79 11.09
N PRO A 8 15.91 -15.60 10.09
CA PRO A 8 16.84 -16.12 9.11
C PRO A 8 17.58 -14.98 8.40
N PRO A 9 18.88 -15.12 8.07
CA PRO A 9 19.66 -14.08 7.41
C PRO A 9 19.05 -13.61 6.08
N GLU A 10 18.40 -14.52 5.35
CA GLU A 10 17.74 -14.23 4.09
C GLU A 10 16.58 -13.25 4.30
N LEU A 11 15.77 -13.49 5.32
CA LEU A 11 14.61 -12.66 5.66
C LEU A 11 15.02 -11.28 6.17
N GLU A 12 16.10 -11.21 6.96
CA GLU A 12 16.65 -9.92 7.40
C GLU A 12 17.06 -9.04 6.22
N ASN A 13 17.73 -9.63 5.23
CA ASN A 13 18.16 -8.92 4.02
C ASN A 13 16.98 -8.46 3.15
N GLU A 14 15.95 -9.29 3.01
CA GLU A 14 14.72 -8.92 2.30
C GLU A 14 14.04 -7.71 2.96
N LEU A 15 13.86 -7.76 4.29
CA LEU A 15 13.26 -6.67 5.06
C LEU A 15 14.06 -5.37 4.94
N PHE A 16 15.39 -5.45 4.95
CA PHE A 16 16.25 -4.29 4.76
C PHE A 16 16.12 -3.69 3.36
N THR A 17 16.05 -4.55 2.35
CA THR A 17 15.87 -4.13 0.94
C THR A 17 14.52 -3.45 0.74
N GLU A 18 13.46 -4.02 1.30
CA GLU A 18 12.12 -3.44 1.21
C GLU A 18 12.01 -2.10 1.94
N ALA A 19 12.57 -2.00 3.16
CA ALA A 19 12.64 -0.75 3.91
C ALA A 19 13.38 0.34 3.11
N SER A 20 14.52 -0.02 2.50
CA SER A 20 15.31 0.88 1.66
C SER A 20 14.54 1.36 0.43
N ARG A 21 13.80 0.45 -0.25
CA ARG A 21 12.96 0.81 -1.40
C ARG A 21 11.86 1.82 -1.05
N LEU A 22 11.38 1.78 0.19
CA LEU A 22 10.36 2.69 0.70
C LEU A 22 10.95 3.95 1.36
N ASN A 23 12.29 4.10 1.38
CA ASN A 23 13.00 5.15 2.11
C ASN A 23 12.61 5.21 3.60
N LEU A 24 12.42 4.05 4.22
CA LEU A 24 12.08 3.93 5.64
C LEU A 24 13.23 3.29 6.44
N PRO A 25 13.46 3.72 7.68
CA PRO A 25 14.29 2.97 8.62
C PRO A 25 13.73 1.55 8.81
N LEU A 26 14.62 0.55 8.96
CA LEU A 26 14.21 -0.84 9.17
C LEU A 26 13.24 -0.97 10.36
N SER A 27 13.55 -0.33 11.50
CA SER A 27 12.68 -0.38 12.68
C SER A 27 11.27 0.15 12.42
N GLU A 28 11.13 1.23 11.67
CA GLU A 28 9.83 1.79 11.27
C GLU A 28 9.09 0.86 10.32
N TYR A 29 9.81 0.27 9.36
CA TYR A 29 9.27 -0.71 8.45
C TYR A 29 8.75 -1.96 9.18
N ILE A 30 9.50 -2.49 10.13
CA ILE A 30 9.09 -3.63 10.96
C ILE A 30 7.85 -3.29 11.79
N LEU A 31 7.82 -2.12 12.43
CA LEU A 31 6.64 -1.68 13.19
C LEU A 31 5.42 -1.55 12.29
N ARG A 32 5.61 -1.07 11.05
CA ARG A 32 4.54 -1.00 10.05
C ARG A 32 4.05 -2.38 9.65
N ILE A 33 4.91 -3.36 9.41
CA ILE A 33 4.48 -4.74 9.12
C ILE A 33 3.68 -5.31 10.30
N LEU A 34 4.17 -5.09 11.53
CA LEU A 34 3.53 -5.59 12.74
C LEU A 34 2.19 -4.89 13.03
N SER A 35 2.02 -3.62 12.64
CA SER A 35 0.76 -2.88 12.79
C SER A 35 -0.25 -3.17 11.68
N VAL A 36 0.24 -3.41 10.44
CA VAL A 36 -0.57 -3.73 9.26
C VAL A 36 -1.12 -5.18 9.30
N ARG A 37 -0.78 -5.96 10.34
CA ARG A 37 -1.34 -7.30 10.61
C ARG A 37 -2.87 -7.36 10.81
N GLN A 38 -3.61 -6.32 10.49
CA GLN A 38 -5.00 -6.48 10.09
C GLN A 38 -5.04 -7.18 8.72
N VAL A 39 -4.78 -8.49 8.72
CA VAL A 39 -5.51 -9.36 7.81
C VAL A 39 -6.97 -9.03 8.09
N LEU A 40 -7.71 -8.52 7.12
CA LEU A 40 -9.14 -8.25 7.27
C LEU A 40 -9.77 -9.52 7.84
N ALA A 41 -10.02 -9.54 9.15
CA ALA A 41 -10.40 -10.77 9.84
C ALA A 41 -11.73 -11.29 9.29
N ASN A 42 -12.54 -10.37 8.79
CA ASN A 42 -13.69 -10.61 7.96
C ASN A 42 -13.58 -9.73 6.70
N PRO A 43 -12.99 -10.23 5.61
CA PRO A 43 -12.97 -9.47 4.37
C PRO A 43 -14.41 -9.32 3.86
N PRO A 44 -14.74 -8.18 3.22
CA PRO A 44 -16.07 -7.97 2.65
C PRO A 44 -16.37 -9.07 1.62
N LYS A 45 -17.53 -9.71 1.75
CA LYS A 45 -17.97 -10.85 0.93
C LYS A 45 -18.88 -10.42 -0.22
N THR A 46 -19.43 -9.21 -0.13
CA THR A 46 -20.32 -8.63 -1.14
C THR A 46 -19.81 -7.28 -1.61
N GLY A 47 -20.29 -6.84 -2.79
CA GLY A 47 -19.93 -5.52 -3.32
C GLY A 47 -20.35 -4.37 -2.39
N ALA A 48 -21.49 -4.50 -1.72
CA ALA A 48 -21.96 -3.50 -0.76
C ALA A 48 -21.05 -3.42 0.47
N GLU A 49 -20.63 -4.56 1.02
CA GLU A 49 -19.68 -4.60 2.13
C GLU A 49 -18.32 -4.00 1.75
N LEU A 50 -17.86 -4.23 0.52
CA LEU A 50 -16.60 -3.67 0.02
C LEU A 50 -16.65 -2.15 -0.06
N VAL A 51 -17.74 -1.59 -0.59
CA VAL A 51 -17.94 -0.14 -0.65
C VAL A 51 -18.02 0.47 0.74
N ALA A 52 -18.73 -0.18 1.68
CA ALA A 52 -18.82 0.28 3.06
C ALA A 52 -17.44 0.30 3.75
N TYR A 53 -16.63 -0.74 3.52
CA TYR A 53 -15.26 -0.81 4.02
C TYR A 53 -14.37 0.31 3.45
N TRP A 54 -14.40 0.54 2.13
CA TRP A 54 -13.64 1.65 1.54
C TRP A 54 -14.07 3.02 2.05
N GLN A 55 -15.35 3.19 2.37
CA GLN A 55 -15.84 4.42 2.99
C GLN A 55 -15.30 4.59 4.42
N SER A 56 -15.25 3.53 5.23
CA SER A 56 -14.73 3.59 6.61
C SER A 56 -13.23 3.84 6.65
N GLU A 57 -12.47 3.28 5.71
CA GLU A 57 -11.03 3.52 5.54
C GLU A 57 -10.70 4.86 4.86
N GLY A 58 -11.70 5.69 4.54
CA GLY A 58 -11.50 7.01 3.92
C GLY A 58 -10.97 6.96 2.49
N VAL A 59 -11.07 5.81 1.81
CA VAL A 59 -10.62 5.63 0.42
C VAL A 59 -11.56 6.38 -0.54
N ILE A 60 -12.86 6.34 -0.27
CA ILE A 60 -13.85 7.07 -1.07
C ILE A 60 -13.61 8.58 -0.90
N ASN A 61 -13.50 9.29 -2.04
CA ASN A 61 -13.17 10.73 -2.12
C ASN A 61 -11.75 11.11 -1.65
N SER A 62 -10.83 10.16 -1.47
CA SER A 62 -9.42 10.44 -1.10
C SER A 62 -8.63 11.24 -2.14
N ARG A 63 -9.13 11.33 -3.38
CA ARG A 63 -8.52 12.06 -4.51
C ARG A 63 -9.45 13.18 -5.01
N PRO A 64 -9.67 14.24 -4.22
CA PRO A 64 -10.54 15.35 -4.62
C PRO A 64 -9.96 16.15 -5.80
N ASP A 65 -8.66 16.02 -6.06
CA ASP A 65 -7.96 16.59 -7.21
C ASP A 65 -8.38 15.96 -8.55
N ILE A 66 -8.97 14.76 -8.52
CA ILE A 66 -9.45 14.07 -9.72
C ILE A 66 -10.98 14.26 -9.83
N THR A 67 -11.39 15.30 -10.55
CA THR A 67 -12.82 15.59 -10.78
C THR A 67 -13.45 14.66 -11.82
N ASP A 68 -12.72 14.33 -12.89
CA ASP A 68 -13.13 13.35 -13.91
C ASP A 68 -12.12 12.19 -13.95
N SER A 69 -12.51 11.10 -13.30
CA SER A 69 -11.68 9.90 -13.20
C SER A 69 -11.40 9.26 -14.56
N GLN A 70 -12.32 9.37 -15.53
CA GLN A 70 -12.13 8.79 -16.85
C GLN A 70 -11.14 9.63 -17.67
N ALA A 71 -11.26 10.96 -17.66
CA ALA A 71 -10.31 11.83 -18.33
C ALA A 71 -8.90 11.67 -17.75
N TYR A 72 -8.79 11.61 -16.42
CA TYR A 72 -7.52 11.36 -15.74
C TYR A 72 -6.90 10.00 -16.13
N ALA A 73 -7.71 8.93 -16.19
CA ALA A 73 -7.23 7.62 -16.63
C ALA A 73 -6.79 7.60 -18.10
N ARG A 74 -7.44 8.36 -19.00
CA ARG A 74 -7.00 8.51 -20.40
C ARG A 74 -5.66 9.23 -20.48
N LYS A 75 -5.50 10.33 -19.74
CA LYS A 75 -4.22 11.07 -19.63
C LYS A 75 -3.08 10.16 -19.16
N LEU A 76 -3.29 9.40 -18.08
CA LEU A 76 -2.28 8.49 -17.54
C LEU A 76 -1.85 7.42 -18.55
N ARG A 77 -2.80 6.86 -19.32
CA ARG A 77 -2.49 5.90 -20.38
C ARG A 77 -1.65 6.53 -21.49
N HIS A 78 -1.98 7.75 -21.92
CA HIS A 78 -1.24 8.45 -22.95
C HIS A 78 0.20 8.75 -22.51
N GLU A 79 0.39 9.25 -21.29
CA GLU A 79 1.72 9.49 -20.70
C GLU A 79 2.55 8.21 -20.63
N ALA A 80 1.95 7.09 -20.21
CA ALA A 80 2.64 5.80 -20.17
C ALA A 80 3.00 5.27 -21.57
N GLN A 81 2.17 5.53 -22.59
CA GLN A 81 2.43 5.10 -23.97
C GLN A 81 3.53 5.92 -24.66
N THR A 82 3.61 7.22 -24.34
CA THR A 82 4.56 8.17 -24.95
C THR A 82 5.84 8.36 -24.15
N ARG A 83 5.96 7.66 -23.02
CA ARG A 83 7.17 7.57 -22.21
C ARG A 83 8.36 7.12 -23.06
N GLU A 84 9.40 7.95 -23.13
CA GLU A 84 10.72 7.50 -23.56
C GLU A 84 11.23 6.43 -22.59
N ARG A 85 11.72 5.33 -23.16
CA ARG A 85 12.37 4.28 -22.36
C ARG A 85 13.81 4.72 -22.14
N GLU A 86 14.11 5.15 -20.92
CA GLU A 86 15.49 5.24 -20.41
C GLU A 86 16.08 3.83 -20.23
#